data_AF-T1EJK5-F1
#
_entry.id   AF-T1EJK5-F1
#
_cell.length_a   1.000
_cell.length_b   1.000
_cell.length_c   1.000
_cell.angle_alpha   90.00
_cell.angle_beta   90.00
_cell.angle_gamma   90.00
#
_symmetry.space_group_name_H-M   'P 1'
#
loop_
_entity.id
_entity.type
_entity.pdbx_description
1 polymer ?
#
loop_
_entity_poly.entity_id
_entity_poly.type
_entity_poly.pdbx_seq_one_letter_code
_entity_poly.pdbx_strand_id
1 'polypeptide(L)'
;TFDAWPDGHVQKIYSALMSVEAQKHYSGWAMRNTNNHNVAILKKSCLGAFLLLLPAICDKARSKQLEKPCPKPGCSGKLELTPCRGQSGFPVTHFWRSCGDMVYFQGKGHHDHPRPQ
;
A
#
# COMPACT_ATOMS: atom_id res chain seq x y z
N THR A 1 -18.76 0.58 5.25
CA THR A 1 -17.99 -0.57 4.73
C THR A 1 -16.55 -0.14 4.55
N PHE A 2 -15.59 -0.99 4.87
CA PHE A 2 -14.16 -0.70 4.70
C PHE A 2 -13.78 -0.67 3.21
N ASP A 3 -12.89 0.25 2.83
CA ASP A 3 -12.33 0.29 1.47
C ASP A 3 -10.87 -0.18 1.48
N ALA A 4 -10.62 -1.32 0.85
CA ALA A 4 -9.29 -1.89 0.71
C ALA A 4 -8.46 -1.25 -0.41
N TRP A 5 -9.10 -0.54 -1.35
CA TRP A 5 -8.44 0.03 -2.53
C TRP A 5 -8.64 1.54 -2.61
N PRO A 6 -8.31 2.30 -1.54
CA PRO A 6 -8.42 3.74 -1.58
C PRO A 6 -7.45 4.28 -2.65
N ASP A 7 -7.91 5.25 -3.41
CA ASP A 7 -7.17 5.81 -4.53
C ASP A 7 -7.57 7.27 -4.73
N GLY A 8 -6.61 8.10 -5.11
CA GLY A 8 -6.77 9.55 -5.20
C GLY A 8 -6.68 10.28 -3.85
N HIS A 9 -7.06 11.55 -3.88
CA HIS A 9 -7.12 12.41 -2.70
C HIS A 9 -8.42 12.17 -1.92
N VAL A 10 -8.43 11.10 -1.13
CA VAL A 10 -9.61 10.66 -0.38
C VAL A 10 -9.43 10.81 1.13
N GLN A 11 -10.53 11.09 1.83
CA GLN A 11 -10.60 11.08 3.30
C GLN A 11 -11.74 10.17 3.73
N LYS A 12 -11.50 9.34 4.74
CA LYS A 12 -12.49 8.38 5.25
C LYS A 12 -12.41 8.29 6.76
N ILE A 13 -13.52 7.94 7.39
CA ILE A 13 -13.61 7.66 8.82
C ILE A 13 -14.24 6.28 8.96
N TYR A 14 -13.59 5.40 9.71
CA TYR A 14 -14.05 4.06 9.99
C TYR A 14 -14.29 3.89 11.48
N SER A 15 -15.28 3.08 11.85
CA SER A 15 -15.44 2.61 13.23
C SER A 15 -14.46 1.47 13.49
N ALA A 16 -13.63 1.61 14.52
CA ALA A 16 -12.70 0.57 14.97
C ALA A 16 -13.44 -0.66 15.51
N LEU A 17 -14.64 -0.47 16.06
CA LEU A 17 -15.47 -1.56 16.60
C LEU A 17 -16.11 -2.41 15.49
N MET A 18 -16.31 -1.82 14.30
CA MET A 18 -17.01 -2.48 13.19
C MET A 18 -16.09 -2.91 12.05
N SER A 19 -14.81 -2.48 12.04
CA SER A 19 -13.86 -2.86 10.99
C SER A 19 -12.49 -3.17 11.58
N VAL A 20 -12.21 -4.46 11.65
CA VAL A 20 -10.90 -5.00 12.03
C VAL A 20 -9.82 -4.58 11.03
N GLU A 21 -10.18 -4.43 9.75
CA GLU A 21 -9.29 -3.97 8.68
C GLU A 21 -8.84 -2.53 8.92
N ALA A 22 -9.78 -1.64 9.26
CA ALA A 22 -9.46 -0.25 9.61
C ALA A 22 -8.58 -0.18 10.87
N GLN A 23 -8.92 -0.96 11.91
CA GLN A 23 -8.12 -1.03 13.14
C GLN A 23 -6.68 -1.50 12.87
N LYS A 24 -6.50 -2.41 11.92
CA LYS A 24 -5.18 -2.89 11.46
C LYS A 24 -4.52 -1.98 10.43
N HIS A 25 -5.19 -0.90 10.02
CA HIS A 25 -4.74 0.02 8.98
C HIS A 25 -4.42 -0.71 7.66
N TYR A 26 -5.26 -1.68 7.32
CA TYR A 26 -5.08 -2.55 6.16
C TYR A 26 -5.21 -1.75 4.85
N SER A 27 -4.62 -2.30 3.79
CA SER A 27 -4.71 -1.77 2.43
C SER A 27 -4.42 -2.94 1.49
N GLY A 28 -5.20 -3.05 0.41
CA GLY A 28 -4.94 -3.97 -0.69
C GLY A 28 -3.69 -3.57 -1.49
N TRP A 29 -3.37 -2.28 -1.53
CA TRP A 29 -2.09 -1.81 -2.04
C TRP A 29 -0.92 -2.27 -1.17
N ALA A 30 0.24 -2.53 -1.77
CA ALA A 30 1.47 -2.85 -1.03
C ALA A 30 2.05 -1.59 -0.39
N MET A 31 1.60 -1.29 0.83
CA MET A 31 1.99 -0.10 1.57
C MET A 31 3.08 -0.43 2.61
N ARG A 32 4.22 0.26 2.54
CA ARG A 32 5.27 0.18 3.58
C ARG A 32 5.14 1.31 4.59
N ASN A 33 5.51 1.05 5.85
CA ASN A 33 5.61 2.12 6.84
C ASN A 33 6.71 3.11 6.45
N THR A 34 6.45 4.40 6.64
CA THR A 34 7.41 5.47 6.42
C THR A 34 7.40 6.41 7.61
N ASN A 35 8.57 6.68 8.18
CA ASN A 35 8.69 7.58 9.31
C ASN A 35 8.27 9.01 8.91
N ASN A 36 7.43 9.63 9.73
CA ASN A 36 6.99 11.02 9.61
C ASN A 36 7.30 11.83 10.88
N HIS A 37 8.06 11.26 11.83
CA HIS A 37 8.39 11.83 13.13
C HIS A 37 7.15 12.21 13.97
N ASN A 38 6.00 11.59 13.72
CA ASN A 38 4.76 11.80 14.47
C ASN A 38 4.10 10.47 14.82
N VAL A 39 4.25 10.04 16.07
CA VAL A 39 3.72 8.76 16.57
C VAL A 39 2.19 8.67 16.56
N ALA A 40 1.49 9.81 16.53
CA ALA A 40 0.03 9.84 16.48
C ALA A 40 -0.53 9.58 15.07
N ILE A 41 0.32 9.63 14.04
CA ILE A 41 -0.08 9.45 12.64
C ILE A 41 0.78 8.35 12.01
N LEU A 42 0.16 7.23 11.69
CA LEU A 42 0.83 6.17 10.92
C LEU A 42 0.83 6.55 9.44
N LYS A 43 2.02 6.89 8.92
CA LYS A 43 2.24 7.15 7.50
C LYS A 43 2.73 5.88 6.79
N LYS A 44 2.05 5.50 5.71
CA LYS A 44 2.48 4.41 4.82
C LYS A 44 2.59 4.89 3.38
N SER A 45 3.59 4.43 2.66
CA SER A 45 3.82 4.79 1.25
C SER A 45 3.74 3.55 0.37
N CYS A 46 3.16 3.69 -0.83
CA CYS A 46 3.01 2.58 -1.76
C CYS A 46 4.38 2.12 -2.29
N LEU A 47 4.55 0.81 -2.46
CA LEU A 47 5.72 0.21 -3.08
C LEU A 47 5.57 0.09 -4.60
N GLY A 48 4.34 -0.01 -5.10
CA GLY A 48 4.06 -0.38 -6.49
C GLY A 48 3.48 -1.79 -6.64
N ALA A 49 3.74 -2.43 -7.77
CA ALA A 49 3.27 -3.77 -8.08
C ALA A 49 4.27 -4.57 -8.95
N PHE A 50 4.14 -5.90 -8.93
CA PHE A 50 4.90 -6.83 -9.77
C PHE A 50 3.99 -7.53 -10.79
N LEU A 51 3.78 -7.01 -12.00
CA LEU A 51 2.91 -7.69 -13.00
C LEU A 51 1.60 -8.24 -12.39
N LEU A 52 0.90 -7.42 -11.58
CA LEU A 52 -0.29 -7.79 -10.78
C LEU A 52 -0.03 -8.68 -9.53
N LEU A 53 1.18 -8.80 -9.02
CA LEU A 53 1.46 -9.49 -7.75
C LEU A 53 1.82 -8.47 -6.68
N LEU A 54 1.44 -8.78 -5.43
CA LEU A 54 1.78 -7.97 -4.27
C LEU A 54 3.30 -7.98 -3.98
N PRO A 55 3.97 -6.81 -3.97
CA PRO A 55 5.34 -6.72 -3.50
C PRO A 55 5.47 -7.06 -2.02
N ALA A 56 6.50 -7.84 -1.68
CA ALA A 56 6.85 -8.06 -0.30
C ALA A 56 7.21 -6.73 0.38
N ILE A 57 6.61 -6.50 1.56
CA ILE A 57 6.80 -5.26 2.31
C ILE A 57 8.23 -5.16 2.86
N CYS A 58 8.80 -6.27 3.32
CA CYS A 58 10.18 -6.33 3.80
C CYS A 58 11.17 -6.23 2.63
N ASP A 59 12.15 -5.34 2.75
CA ASP A 59 13.16 -5.10 1.73
C ASP A 59 13.94 -6.37 1.38
N LYS A 60 14.41 -7.12 2.38
CA LYS A 60 15.14 -8.38 2.17
C LYS A 60 14.29 -9.45 1.47
N ALA A 61 13.01 -9.54 1.80
CA ALA A 61 12.09 -10.47 1.15
C ALA A 61 11.78 -10.04 -0.29
N ARG A 62 11.68 -8.73 -0.55
CA ARG A 62 11.43 -8.16 -1.87
C ARG A 62 12.64 -8.34 -2.80
N SER A 63 13.85 -8.18 -2.31
CA SER A 63 15.07 -8.50 -3.09
C SER A 63 15.07 -9.97 -3.53
N LYS A 64 14.73 -10.90 -2.63
CA LYS A 64 14.56 -12.32 -2.98
C LYS A 64 13.40 -12.57 -3.94
N GLN A 65 12.33 -11.77 -3.87
CA GLN A 65 11.19 -11.87 -4.78
C GLN A 65 11.59 -11.46 -6.21
N LEU A 66 12.38 -10.39 -6.37
CA LEU A 66 12.91 -9.93 -7.66
C LEU A 66 13.80 -10.98 -8.36
N GLU A 67 14.46 -11.83 -7.59
CA GLU A 67 15.29 -12.92 -8.12
C GLU A 67 14.47 -14.11 -8.63
N LYS A 68 13.18 -14.21 -8.28
CA LYS A 68 12.33 -15.32 -8.73
C LYS A 68 12.02 -15.21 -10.22
N PRO A 69 11.93 -16.36 -10.93
CA PRO A 69 11.47 -16.37 -12.31
C PRO A 69 10.02 -15.86 -12.40
N CYS A 70 9.68 -15.33 -13.57
CA CYS A 70 8.32 -14.93 -13.88
C CYS A 70 7.38 -16.13 -13.69
N PRO A 71 6.26 -15.98 -12.96
CA PRO A 71 5.30 -17.07 -12.78
C PRO A 71 4.46 -17.34 -14.02
N LYS A 72 4.56 -16.52 -15.08
CA LYS A 72 3.85 -16.73 -16.34
C LYS A 72 4.44 -17.96 -17.07
N PRO A 73 3.64 -18.97 -17.41
CA PRO A 73 4.11 -20.14 -18.16
C PRO A 73 4.80 -19.74 -19.47
N GLY A 74 5.96 -20.32 -19.74
CA GLY A 74 6.76 -20.03 -20.93
C GLY A 74 7.55 -18.71 -20.90
N CYS A 75 7.49 -17.95 -19.80
CA CYS A 75 8.31 -16.75 -19.62
C CYS A 75 9.60 -17.10 -18.87
N SER A 76 10.76 -16.84 -19.47
CA SER A 76 12.07 -16.95 -18.82
C SER A 76 12.55 -15.66 -18.14
N GLY A 77 11.69 -14.62 -18.14
CA GLY A 77 12.00 -13.33 -17.52
C GLY A 77 12.05 -13.39 -15.99
N LYS A 78 12.51 -12.29 -15.38
CA LYS A 78 12.48 -12.07 -13.94
C LYS A 78 11.34 -11.12 -13.58
N LEU A 79 10.96 -11.10 -12.30
CA LEU A 79 10.03 -10.09 -11.81
C LEU A 79 10.70 -8.71 -11.79
N GLU A 80 9.98 -7.69 -12.27
CA GLU A 80 10.39 -6.30 -12.21
C GLU A 80 9.37 -5.50 -11.40
N LEU A 81 9.86 -4.69 -10.46
CA LEU A 81 9.00 -3.83 -9.64
C LEU A 81 8.64 -2.59 -10.45
N THR A 82 7.36 -2.37 -10.70
CA THR A 82 6.85 -1.07 -11.17
C THR A 82 6.60 -0.19 -9.94
N PRO A 83 7.47 0.80 -9.64
CA PRO A 83 7.31 1.62 -8.45
C PRO A 83 6.12 2.58 -8.59
N CYS A 84 5.43 2.84 -7.49
CA CYS A 84 4.38 3.86 -7.47
C CYS A 84 4.98 5.27 -7.48
N ARG A 85 4.51 6.14 -8.39
CA ARG A 85 4.89 7.57 -8.52
C ARG A 85 3.68 8.50 -8.66
N GLY A 86 2.51 7.99 -8.29
CA GLY A 86 1.20 8.63 -8.35
C GLY A 86 0.97 9.94 -7.60
N GLN A 87 1.96 10.46 -6.88
CA GLN A 87 1.87 11.70 -6.10
C GLN A 87 2.99 12.65 -6.53
N SER A 88 2.81 13.38 -7.64
CA SER A 88 3.80 14.34 -8.16
C SER A 88 5.20 13.73 -8.33
N GLY A 89 5.28 12.48 -8.83
CA GLY A 89 6.53 11.74 -8.99
C GLY A 89 6.98 10.93 -7.77
N PHE A 90 6.30 11.09 -6.63
CA PHE A 90 6.50 10.33 -5.39
C PHE A 90 5.42 9.25 -5.21
N PRO A 91 5.67 8.24 -4.36
CA PRO A 91 4.66 7.22 -4.09
C PRO A 91 3.40 7.77 -3.42
N VAL A 92 2.25 7.20 -3.78
CA VAL A 92 0.97 7.44 -3.09
C VAL A 92 1.12 7.13 -1.60
N THR A 93 0.55 7.99 -0.76
CA THR A 93 0.72 7.93 0.70
C THR A 93 -0.61 7.80 1.42
N HIS A 94 -0.67 6.90 2.39
CA HIS A 94 -1.77 6.76 3.34
C HIS A 94 -1.36 7.31 4.71
N PHE A 95 -2.29 8.03 5.33
CA PHE A 95 -2.18 8.49 6.71
C PHE A 95 -3.32 7.90 7.50
N TRP A 96 -2.99 7.28 8.62
CA TRP A 96 -3.94 6.71 9.56
C TRP A 96 -3.78 7.36 10.92
N ARG A 97 -4.90 7.64 11.58
CA ARG A 97 -4.92 8.13 12.96
C ARG A 97 -6.09 7.48 13.69
N SER A 98 -5.79 6.81 14.80
CA SER A 98 -6.82 6.30 15.71
C SER A 98 -7.17 7.36 16.75
N CYS A 99 -8.46 7.52 17.05
CA CYS A 99 -8.94 8.40 18.11
C CYS A 99 -10.22 7.81 18.69
N GLY A 100 -10.12 7.26 19.91
CA GLY A 100 -11.19 6.46 20.51
C GLY A 100 -11.56 5.28 19.61
N ASP A 101 -12.86 5.09 19.40
CA ASP A 101 -13.43 4.03 18.55
C ASP A 101 -13.47 4.38 17.06
N MET A 102 -12.76 5.44 16.65
CA MET A 102 -12.69 5.88 15.25
C MET A 102 -11.28 5.78 14.69
N VAL A 103 -11.19 5.42 13.42
CA VAL A 103 -9.96 5.42 12.62
C VAL A 103 -10.13 6.39 11.46
N TYR A 104 -9.33 7.44 11.46
CA TYR A 104 -9.27 8.44 10.41
C TYR A 104 -8.26 8.01 9.36
N PHE A 105 -8.65 8.13 8.10
CA PHE A 105 -7.84 7.79 6.94
C PHE A 105 -7.75 8.96 5.97
N GLN A 106 -6.55 9.21 5.44
CA GLN A 106 -6.33 10.11 4.31
C GLN A 106 -5.39 9.47 3.29
N GLY A 107 -5.81 9.42 2.03
CA GLY A 107 -5.00 9.09 0.87
C GLY A 107 -4.48 10.35 0.16
N LYS A 108 -3.26 10.31 -0.36
CA LYS A 108 -2.68 11.36 -1.20
C LYS A 108 -2.03 10.78 -2.44
N GLY A 109 -2.56 11.15 -3.60
CA GLY A 109 -2.09 10.74 -4.93
C GLY A 109 -2.96 9.64 -5.55
N HIS A 110 -2.76 9.39 -6.84
CA HIS A 110 -3.48 8.38 -7.61
C HIS A 110 -2.53 7.29 -8.07
N HIS A 111 -2.83 6.01 -7.79
CA HIS A 111 -1.93 4.92 -8.13
C HIS A 111 -1.73 4.81 -9.66
N ASP A 112 -0.48 4.92 -10.09
CA ASP A 112 -0.03 4.89 -11.49
C ASP A 112 0.43 3.50 -11.94
N HIS A 113 -0.01 2.47 -11.22
CA HIS A 113 0.27 1.07 -11.50
C HIS A 113 -1.00 0.25 -11.24
N PRO A 114 -1.15 -0.93 -11.86
CA PRO A 114 -2.33 -1.75 -11.66
C PRO A 114 -2.38 -2.27 -10.22
N ARG A 115 -3.60 -2.64 -9.79
CA ARG A 115 -3.83 -3.28 -8.49
C ARG A 115 -3.08 -4.62 -8.42
N PRO A 116 -2.25 -4.84 -7.40
CA PRO A 116 -1.72 -6.17 -7.14
C PRO A 116 -2.85 -7.15 -6.77
N GLN A 117 -2.70 -8.41 -7.13
CA GLN A 117 -3.48 -9.57 -6.70
C GLN A 117 -2.81 -10.23 -5.50
#